data_AF-X0SUW5-F1
#
_entry.id   AF-X0SUW5-F1
#
_cell.length_a   1.000
_cell.length_b   1.000
_cell.length_c   1.000
_cell.angle_alpha   90.00
_cell.angle_beta   90.00
_cell.angle_gamma   90.00
#
_symmetry.space_group_name_H-M   'P 1'
#
loop_
_entity.id
_entity.type
_entity.pdbx_description
1 polymer ?
#
loop_
_entity_poly.entity_id
_entity_poly.type
_entity_poly.pdbx_seq_one_letter_code
_entity_poly.pdbx_strand_id
1 'polypeptide(L)'
;MPWSIFPDKSVVITILKPEFDYSLPSFVHRDALYYASDEIVFIATKRQAANYTEDVFTEIAIWQPEEIQLFGAITLSRSRVEFATWHASVLDNSSLDTDLSSEDVINECIETAKNILIDNKEKTNHRYTTYIKKHVDSDYEKLLFENIDVSWGLLLRGLYTLMKSELLMKMGNSHLFMEESFIDMQISCEAALAIIRGHLADSGISRPTPKDAYKYIESKSVPGLQFPEYLKDIYASWVETKHPLSDYGANWAPSIQADDVFETWDVLISIYRHIINDKPIDLEN
;
A
#
# COMPACT_ATOMS: atom_id res chain seq x y z
N MET A 1 5.71 1.91 19.66
CA MET A 1 5.71 3.38 19.53
C MET A 1 4.39 3.87 20.10
N PRO A 2 4.34 4.76 21.10
CA PRO A 2 3.06 5.34 21.48
C PRO A 2 2.61 6.21 20.31
N TRP A 3 1.50 5.85 19.67
CA TRP A 3 0.88 6.66 18.63
C TRP A 3 0.59 8.03 19.24
N SER A 4 1.41 9.02 18.89
CA SER A 4 1.15 10.39 19.30
C SER A 4 -0.13 10.79 18.60
N ILE A 5 -1.16 11.15 19.36
CA ILE A 5 -2.41 11.67 18.81
C ILE A 5 -2.03 13.01 18.18
N PHE A 6 -1.68 12.99 16.90
CA PHE A 6 -1.38 14.22 16.19
C PHE A 6 -2.68 15.02 16.01
N PRO A 7 -2.63 16.34 16.14
CA PRO A 7 -3.80 17.19 15.94
C PRO A 7 -4.36 16.96 14.54
N ASP A 8 -5.69 16.86 14.45
CA ASP A 8 -6.39 16.90 13.17
C ASP A 8 -6.07 18.22 12.44
N LYS A 9 -6.08 18.19 11.11
CA LYS A 9 -5.78 19.35 10.25
C LYS A 9 -4.34 19.83 10.35
N SER A 10 -3.40 18.89 10.27
CA SER A 10 -1.95 19.16 10.32
C SER A 10 -1.23 18.53 9.13
N VAL A 11 -0.04 19.04 8.81
CA VAL A 11 0.91 18.28 7.97
C VAL A 11 1.72 17.37 8.88
N VAL A 12 1.76 16.08 8.56
CA VAL A 12 2.53 15.08 9.28
C VAL A 12 3.70 14.65 8.42
N ILE A 13 4.90 14.70 8.99
CA ILE A 13 6.14 14.21 8.40
C ILE A 13 6.47 12.86 9.02
N THR A 14 6.59 11.84 8.19
CA THR A 14 6.92 10.48 8.60
C THR A 14 8.24 10.03 7.97
N ILE A 15 9.24 9.82 8.82
CA ILE A 15 10.54 9.25 8.48
C ILE A 15 10.40 7.76 8.18
N LEU A 16 11.01 7.32 7.09
CA LEU A 16 11.02 5.92 6.69
C LEU A 16 12.28 5.21 7.22
N LYS A 17 12.23 3.88 7.31
CA LYS A 17 13.31 3.06 7.86
C LYS A 17 14.49 2.92 6.90
N PRO A 18 15.74 3.16 7.30
CA PRO A 18 16.88 3.04 6.39
C PRO A 18 17.19 1.61 5.90
N GLU A 19 16.57 0.58 6.49
CA GLU A 19 16.77 -0.83 6.13
C GLU A 19 16.12 -1.27 4.80
N PHE A 20 15.39 -0.38 4.12
CA PHE A 20 14.68 -0.67 2.87
C PHE A 20 15.27 0.08 1.68
N ASP A 21 14.93 -0.40 0.48
CA ASP A 21 15.37 0.20 -0.77
C ASP A 21 14.32 1.20 -1.30
N TYR A 22 14.74 2.45 -1.47
CA TYR A 22 13.86 3.55 -1.85
C TYR A 22 14.06 3.97 -3.30
N SER A 23 12.96 4.15 -4.03
CA SER A 23 13.01 4.51 -5.44
C SER A 23 13.05 6.02 -5.65
N LEU A 24 13.93 6.46 -6.54
CA LEU A 24 13.93 7.79 -7.15
C LEU A 24 13.16 7.76 -8.48
N PRO A 25 12.54 8.88 -8.90
CA PRO A 25 12.52 10.20 -8.24
C PRO A 25 11.51 10.31 -7.08
N SER A 26 11.64 11.41 -6.33
CA SER A 26 10.67 11.88 -5.34
C SER A 26 9.29 12.12 -5.97
N PHE A 27 8.23 11.95 -5.19
CA PHE A 27 6.86 12.32 -5.58
C PHE A 27 6.52 13.66 -4.97
N VAL A 28 5.99 14.57 -5.77
CA VAL A 28 5.66 15.93 -5.35
C VAL A 28 4.25 16.27 -5.82
N HIS A 29 3.38 16.55 -4.85
CA HIS A 29 2.00 16.97 -5.07
C HIS A 29 1.59 17.99 -3.99
N ARG A 30 0.56 18.81 -4.26
CA ARG A 30 0.13 19.85 -3.32
C ARG A 30 -0.30 19.33 -1.94
N ASP A 31 -0.73 18.08 -1.88
CA ASP A 31 -1.31 17.44 -0.70
C ASP A 31 -0.44 16.33 -0.11
N ALA A 32 0.61 15.91 -0.82
CA ALA A 32 1.52 14.87 -0.37
C ALA A 32 2.91 14.99 -1.02
N LEU A 33 3.93 14.60 -0.26
CA LEU A 33 5.33 14.60 -0.66
C LEU A 33 5.94 13.25 -0.26
N TYR A 34 6.65 12.61 -1.17
CA TYR A 34 7.63 11.57 -0.83
C TYR A 34 8.99 12.06 -1.31
N TYR A 35 9.91 12.19 -0.36
CA TYR A 35 11.26 12.65 -0.62
C TYR A 35 12.26 11.54 -0.31
N ALA A 36 13.14 11.25 -1.27
CA ALA A 36 14.20 10.28 -1.10
C ALA A 36 15.57 10.85 -1.45
N SER A 37 16.53 10.60 -0.57
CA SER A 37 17.96 10.87 -0.75
C SER A 37 18.77 9.82 0.02
N ASP A 38 20.09 9.81 -0.17
CA ASP A 38 20.99 8.94 0.59
C ASP A 38 21.12 9.33 2.07
N GLU A 39 20.84 10.59 2.41
CA GLU A 39 20.85 11.11 3.77
C GLU A 39 19.53 10.88 4.53
N ILE A 40 18.40 11.05 3.83
CA ILE A 40 17.07 10.99 4.44
C ILE A 40 16.00 10.53 3.44
N VAL A 41 15.08 9.71 3.93
CA VAL A 41 13.84 9.37 3.22
C VAL A 41 12.65 9.61 4.15
N PHE A 42 11.67 10.37 3.67
CA PHE A 42 10.47 10.70 4.42
C PHE A 42 9.27 10.91 3.50
N ILE A 43 8.08 10.90 4.10
CA ILE A 43 6.86 11.40 3.48
C ILE A 43 6.31 12.58 4.28
N ALA A 44 5.60 13.48 3.61
CA ALA A 44 4.76 14.47 4.25
C ALA A 44 3.34 14.37 3.67
N THR A 45 2.32 14.33 4.54
CA THR A 45 0.91 14.23 4.14
C THR A 45 0.05 15.18 4.95
N LYS A 46 -1.05 15.66 4.36
CA LYS A 46 -2.05 16.49 5.05
C LYS A 46 -3.07 15.61 5.78
N ARG A 47 -3.02 15.57 7.11
CA ARG A 47 -3.98 14.83 7.94
C ARG A 47 -5.29 15.59 8.07
N GLN A 48 -6.37 15.11 7.45
CA GLN A 48 -7.66 15.80 7.44
C GLN A 48 -8.50 15.54 8.69
N ALA A 49 -8.62 14.28 9.13
CA ALA A 49 -9.20 13.88 10.43
C ALA A 49 -8.93 12.39 10.71
N ALA A 50 -8.62 12.03 11.95
CA ALA A 50 -8.67 10.62 12.38
C ALA A 50 -10.12 10.16 12.51
N ASN A 51 -10.59 9.32 11.57
CA ASN A 51 -11.87 8.60 11.71
C ASN A 51 -11.76 7.39 12.67
N TYR A 52 -10.64 7.22 13.36
CA TYR A 52 -10.46 6.18 14.36
C TYR A 52 -11.13 6.60 15.66
N THR A 53 -11.98 5.73 16.21
CA THR A 53 -12.41 5.86 17.61
C THR A 53 -11.19 5.73 18.51
N GLU A 54 -11.09 6.56 19.55
CA GLU A 54 -9.92 6.71 20.43
C GLU A 54 -9.40 5.38 21.05
N ASP A 55 -10.21 4.32 21.04
CA ASP A 55 -9.90 3.00 21.62
C ASP A 55 -9.40 1.94 20.62
N VAL A 56 -9.18 2.29 19.34
CA VAL A 56 -8.72 1.31 18.33
C VAL A 56 -7.21 1.18 18.40
N PHE A 57 -6.74 0.20 19.18
CA PHE A 57 -5.39 -0.32 19.04
C PHE A 57 -5.36 -1.32 17.89
N THR A 58 -4.64 -0.99 16.82
CA THR A 58 -4.48 -1.90 15.70
C THR A 58 -3.02 -1.96 15.27
N GLU A 59 -2.43 -3.15 15.34
CA GLU A 59 -1.18 -3.46 14.64
C GLU A 59 -1.38 -3.48 13.11
N ILE A 60 -2.65 -3.41 12.69
CA ILE A 60 -3.17 -3.41 11.31
C ILE A 60 -3.40 -1.98 10.80
N ALA A 61 -2.96 -0.91 11.47
CA ALA A 61 -2.93 0.42 10.85
C ALA A 61 -1.61 1.10 11.18
N ILE A 62 -0.58 0.66 10.45
CA ILE A 62 0.77 1.26 10.50
C ILE A 62 0.77 2.66 9.86
N TRP A 63 -0.24 2.95 9.03
CA TRP A 63 -0.36 4.15 8.20
C TRP A 63 -1.72 4.82 8.37
N GLN A 64 -1.73 6.15 8.28
CA GLN A 64 -2.94 6.97 8.17
C GLN A 64 -3.55 6.88 6.76
N PRO A 65 -4.85 7.23 6.58
CA PRO A 65 -5.50 7.21 5.27
C PRO A 65 -4.73 7.94 4.16
N GLU A 66 -4.19 9.13 4.45
CA GLU A 66 -3.44 9.94 3.48
C GLU A 66 -2.05 9.36 3.18
N GLU A 67 -1.45 8.65 4.15
CA GLU A 67 -0.23 7.86 3.91
C GLU A 67 -0.53 6.63 3.05
N ILE A 68 -1.66 5.96 3.27
CA ILE A 68 -2.12 4.84 2.44
C ILE A 68 -2.40 5.31 1.01
N GLN A 69 -2.96 6.51 0.84
CA GLN A 69 -3.17 7.12 -0.48
C GLN A 69 -1.84 7.32 -1.21
N LEU A 70 -0.86 7.94 -0.54
CA LEU A 70 0.47 8.19 -1.12
C LEU A 70 1.21 6.90 -1.44
N PHE A 71 1.36 6.01 -0.46
CA PHE A 71 2.08 4.76 -0.67
C PHE A 71 1.34 3.86 -1.65
N GLY A 72 0.01 3.82 -1.61
CA GLY A 72 -0.81 3.08 -2.57
C GLY A 72 -0.56 3.56 -4.00
N ALA A 73 -0.52 4.88 -4.22
CA ALA A 73 -0.19 5.44 -5.52
C ALA A 73 1.21 5.03 -5.99
N ILE A 74 2.22 5.09 -5.12
CA ILE A 74 3.60 4.71 -5.46
C ILE A 74 3.73 3.20 -5.70
N THR A 75 3.14 2.36 -4.84
CA THR A 75 3.14 0.90 -4.98
C THR A 75 2.42 0.47 -6.27
N LEU A 76 1.34 1.15 -6.66
CA LEU A 76 0.63 0.86 -7.90
C LEU A 76 1.33 1.43 -9.14
N SER A 77 2.03 2.57 -9.04
CA SER A 77 2.75 3.16 -10.19
C SER A 77 4.08 2.45 -10.46
N ARG A 78 4.69 1.83 -9.45
CA ARG A 78 6.04 1.26 -9.52
C ARG A 78 6.00 -0.23 -9.20
N SER A 79 6.64 -1.05 -10.03
CA SER A 79 6.75 -2.51 -9.80
C SER A 79 7.55 -2.90 -8.55
N ARG A 80 6.88 -3.12 -7.41
CA ARG A 80 7.47 -3.48 -6.11
C ARG A 80 8.22 -2.30 -5.48
N VAL A 81 7.62 -1.66 -4.48
CA VAL A 81 8.22 -0.56 -3.73
C VAL A 81 7.96 -0.76 -2.25
N GLU A 82 9.04 -0.72 -1.50
CA GLU A 82 9.07 -1.12 -0.12
C GLU A 82 8.97 0.12 0.79
N PHE A 83 8.03 0.09 1.73
CA PHE A 83 7.87 1.17 2.70
C PHE A 83 7.73 0.60 4.11
N ALA A 84 8.54 1.12 5.03
CA ALA A 84 8.31 0.92 6.45
C ALA A 84 8.53 2.24 7.18
N THR A 85 7.56 2.62 8.00
CA THR A 85 7.62 3.85 8.79
C THR A 85 8.45 3.62 10.05
N TRP A 86 9.23 4.64 10.43
CA TRP A 86 10.10 4.58 11.60
C TRP A 86 9.72 5.59 12.66
N HIS A 87 9.46 6.85 12.28
CA HIS A 87 9.10 7.92 13.19
C HIS A 87 8.17 8.89 12.47
N ALA A 88 7.20 9.45 13.19
CA ALA A 88 6.34 10.50 12.66
C ALA A 88 6.37 11.72 13.60
N SER A 89 6.29 12.92 13.02
CA SER A 89 6.13 14.18 13.72
C SER A 89 5.19 15.09 12.95
N VAL A 90 4.59 16.05 13.63
CA VAL A 90 3.87 17.15 12.98
C VAL A 90 4.88 18.17 12.49
N LEU A 91 4.63 18.74 11.31
CA LEU A 91 5.33 19.92 10.84
C LEU A 91 4.77 21.15 11.57
N ASP A 92 5.59 21.74 12.44
CA ASP A 92 5.21 22.90 13.23
C ASP A 92 4.73 24.07 12.34
N ASN A 93 3.69 24.79 12.79
CA ASN A 93 3.11 25.94 12.08
C ASN A 93 2.57 25.70 10.66
N SER A 94 2.41 24.46 10.23
CA SER A 94 1.75 24.12 8.97
C SER A 94 0.22 24.09 9.09
N SER A 95 -0.48 24.48 8.02
CA SER A 95 -1.93 24.39 7.92
C SER A 95 -2.33 23.45 6.77
N LEU A 96 -3.58 23.02 6.70
CA LEU A 96 -4.06 22.23 5.56
C LEU A 96 -3.96 22.97 4.22
N ASP A 97 -3.91 24.31 4.24
CA ASP A 97 -3.77 25.13 3.04
C ASP A 97 -2.32 25.20 2.53
N THR A 98 -1.36 24.65 3.29
CA THR A 98 0.05 24.59 2.89
C THR A 98 0.21 23.76 1.61
N ASP A 99 0.82 24.32 0.57
CA ASP A 99 1.13 23.60 -0.66
C ASP A 99 2.44 22.82 -0.50
N LEU A 100 2.34 21.49 -0.36
CA LEU A 100 3.51 20.61 -0.20
C LEU A 100 4.37 20.48 -1.47
N SER A 101 3.92 21.06 -2.61
CA SER A 101 4.72 21.14 -3.83
C SER A 101 5.59 22.40 -3.92
N SER A 102 5.42 23.36 -3.01
CA SER A 102 6.24 24.56 -2.95
C SER A 102 7.67 24.24 -2.49
N GLU A 103 8.66 24.81 -3.18
CA GLU A 103 10.09 24.60 -2.86
C GLU A 103 10.42 25.01 -1.41
N ASP A 104 9.85 26.12 -0.93
CA ASP A 104 10.05 26.59 0.45
C ASP A 104 9.54 25.55 1.47
N VAL A 105 8.37 24.96 1.21
CA VAL A 105 7.75 23.96 2.08
C VAL A 105 8.50 22.63 2.02
N ILE A 106 9.00 22.24 0.86
CA ILE A 106 9.84 21.05 0.70
C ILE A 106 11.12 21.20 1.54
N ASN A 107 11.78 22.36 1.47
CA ASN A 107 12.99 22.63 2.26
C ASN A 107 12.69 22.62 3.77
N GLU A 108 11.56 23.17 4.20
CA GLU A 108 11.11 23.11 5.59
C GLU A 108 10.83 21.67 6.05
N CYS A 109 10.21 20.85 5.20
CA CYS A 109 10.00 19.42 5.46
C CYS A 109 11.33 18.69 5.62
N ILE A 110 12.31 18.96 4.75
CA ILE A 110 13.64 18.35 4.81
C ILE A 110 14.35 18.69 6.13
N GLU A 111 14.36 19.96 6.53
CA GLU A 111 15.02 20.38 7.77
C GLU A 111 14.31 19.81 9.01
N THR A 112 12.98 19.81 9.02
CA THR A 112 12.20 19.16 10.09
C THR A 112 12.52 17.67 10.18
N ALA A 113 12.57 16.98 9.04
CA ALA A 113 12.87 15.57 8.97
C ALA A 113 14.30 15.24 9.46
N LYS A 114 15.29 16.08 9.12
CA LYS A 114 16.66 15.98 9.66
C LYS A 114 16.71 16.21 11.17
N ASN A 115 15.96 17.18 11.68
CA ASN A 115 15.88 17.43 13.12
C ASN A 115 15.29 16.22 13.87
N ILE A 116 14.24 15.60 13.33
CA ILE A 116 13.68 14.35 13.89
C ILE A 116 14.76 13.26 13.96
N LEU A 117 15.53 13.06 12.89
CA LEU A 117 16.63 12.08 12.89
C LEU A 117 17.71 12.44 13.93
N ILE A 118 18.04 13.72 14.08
CA ILE A 118 19.03 14.20 15.06
C ILE A 118 18.54 13.97 16.49
N ASP A 119 17.28 14.25 16.78
CA ASP A 119 16.72 14.10 18.12
C ASP A 119 16.56 12.62 18.51
N ASN A 120 16.38 11.74 17.51
CA ASN A 120 16.30 10.30 17.69
C ASN A 120 17.68 9.59 17.54
N LYS A 121 18.80 10.33 17.67
CA LYS A 121 20.20 9.90 17.41
C LYS A 121 20.72 8.66 18.13
N GLU A 122 19.95 7.98 18.97
CA GLU A 122 20.42 6.78 19.65
C GLU A 122 20.50 5.52 18.75
N LYS A 123 20.04 5.50 17.48
CA LYS A 123 19.85 4.19 16.78
C LYS A 123 20.29 3.96 15.33
N THR A 124 20.73 4.91 14.50
CA THR A 124 21.09 4.56 13.10
C THR A 124 22.26 5.35 12.50
N ASN A 125 23.41 4.68 12.33
CA ASN A 125 24.45 5.07 11.36
C ASN A 125 24.14 4.52 9.93
N HIS A 126 22.93 4.03 9.69
CA HIS A 126 22.54 3.43 8.43
C HIS A 126 22.24 4.52 7.40
N ARG A 127 22.93 4.48 6.26
CA ARG A 127 22.60 5.28 5.07
C ARG A 127 21.42 4.65 4.36
N TYR A 128 20.59 5.49 3.74
CA TYR A 128 19.50 5.00 2.91
C TYR A 128 20.04 4.46 1.60
N THR A 129 19.51 3.32 1.15
CA THR A 129 19.77 2.80 -0.18
C THR A 129 18.73 3.37 -1.13
N THR A 130 19.16 4.22 -2.06
CA THR A 130 18.29 4.78 -3.11
C THR A 130 18.69 4.27 -4.49
N TYR A 131 17.71 4.00 -5.34
CA TYR A 131 17.95 3.57 -6.73
C TYR A 131 17.06 4.30 -7.73
N ILE A 132 17.57 4.51 -8.94
CA ILE A 132 16.78 5.08 -10.05
C ILE A 132 16.03 3.94 -10.74
N LYS A 133 14.71 4.03 -10.78
CA LYS A 133 13.88 3.07 -11.51
C LYS A 133 13.68 3.56 -12.94
N LYS A 134 13.92 2.68 -13.93
CA LYS A 134 13.94 3.05 -15.36
C LYS A 134 12.58 3.49 -15.94
N HIS A 135 11.47 3.20 -15.26
CA HIS A 135 10.11 3.42 -15.77
C HIS A 135 9.17 3.85 -14.63
N VAL A 136 9.27 5.11 -14.21
CA VAL A 136 8.21 5.73 -13.39
C VAL A 136 7.58 6.80 -14.26
N ASP A 137 6.35 6.56 -14.70
CA ASP A 137 5.51 7.60 -15.26
C ASP A 137 5.00 8.46 -14.11
N SER A 138 5.63 9.62 -13.90
CA SER A 138 5.29 10.54 -12.83
C SER A 138 3.86 11.06 -12.94
N ASP A 139 3.33 11.16 -14.15
CA ASP A 139 1.97 11.65 -14.38
C ASP A 139 0.98 10.56 -14.01
N TYR A 140 1.30 9.30 -14.32
CA TYR A 140 0.49 8.17 -13.89
C TYR A 140 0.47 7.98 -12.35
N GLU A 141 1.59 8.20 -11.67
CA GLU A 141 1.66 8.18 -10.21
C GLU A 141 0.77 9.26 -9.57
N LYS A 142 0.78 10.48 -10.12
CA LYS A 142 -0.11 11.56 -9.68
C LYS A 142 -1.58 11.24 -9.96
N LEU A 143 -1.88 10.69 -11.13
CA LEU A 143 -3.24 10.27 -11.49
C LEU A 143 -3.78 9.22 -10.49
N LEU A 144 -2.97 8.23 -10.13
CA LEU A 144 -3.32 7.25 -9.10
C LEU A 144 -3.59 7.93 -7.77
N PHE A 145 -2.71 8.84 -7.33
CA PHE A 145 -2.89 9.57 -6.07
C PHE A 145 -4.22 10.33 -6.04
N GLU A 146 -4.53 11.07 -7.10
CA GLU A 146 -5.76 11.87 -7.23
C GLU A 146 -7.04 11.00 -7.23
N ASN A 147 -6.97 9.79 -7.76
CA ASN A 147 -8.12 8.88 -7.88
C ASN A 147 -8.29 7.92 -6.68
N ILE A 148 -7.33 7.85 -5.75
CA ILE A 148 -7.51 7.12 -4.49
C ILE A 148 -8.24 8.02 -3.49
N ASP A 149 -9.54 7.76 -3.31
CA ASP A 149 -10.38 8.48 -2.34
C ASP A 149 -10.14 7.98 -0.90
N VAL A 150 -9.65 8.87 -0.04
CA VAL A 150 -9.39 8.57 1.38
C VAL A 150 -10.65 8.32 2.21
N SER A 151 -11.82 8.69 1.71
CA SER A 151 -13.11 8.36 2.34
C SER A 151 -13.58 6.94 1.99
N TRP A 152 -13.00 6.32 0.96
CA TRP A 152 -13.37 4.99 0.50
C TRP A 152 -12.68 3.89 1.33
N GLY A 153 -13.20 3.66 2.55
CA GLY A 153 -12.57 2.76 3.52
C GLY A 153 -12.31 1.33 3.03
N LEU A 154 -13.13 0.79 2.12
CA LEU A 154 -12.90 -0.54 1.54
C LEU A 154 -11.68 -0.57 0.62
N LEU A 155 -11.51 0.45 -0.23
CA LEU A 155 -10.33 0.61 -1.08
C LEU A 155 -9.06 0.77 -0.22
N LEU A 156 -9.10 1.69 0.76
CA LEU A 156 -7.96 1.92 1.64
C LEU A 156 -7.56 0.66 2.41
N ARG A 157 -8.53 -0.12 2.93
CA ARG A 157 -8.22 -1.38 3.62
C ARG A 157 -7.55 -2.38 2.68
N GLY A 158 -8.04 -2.47 1.44
CA GLY A 158 -7.47 -3.33 0.41
C GLY A 158 -6.02 -2.98 0.08
N LEU A 159 -5.76 -1.69 -0.18
CA LEU A 159 -4.42 -1.15 -0.45
C LEU A 159 -3.49 -1.31 0.74
N TYR A 160 -3.98 -1.00 1.95
CA TYR A 160 -3.23 -1.18 3.19
C TYR A 160 -2.71 -2.61 3.32
N THR A 161 -3.60 -3.61 3.18
CA THR A 161 -3.21 -5.01 3.31
C THR A 161 -2.30 -5.50 2.17
N LEU A 162 -2.43 -4.93 0.96
CA LEU A 162 -1.51 -5.22 -0.13
C LEU A 162 -0.09 -4.73 0.21
N MET A 163 0.06 -3.48 0.62
CA MET A 163 1.36 -2.90 0.98
C MET A 163 1.95 -3.56 2.22
N LYS A 164 1.12 -3.92 3.20
CA LYS A 164 1.56 -4.67 4.38
C LYS A 164 2.06 -6.07 4.00
N SER A 165 1.38 -6.75 3.06
CA SER A 165 1.84 -8.06 2.57
C SER A 165 3.24 -7.96 1.95
N GLU A 166 3.51 -6.91 1.17
CA GLU A 166 4.82 -6.64 0.57
C GLU A 166 5.90 -6.39 1.64
N LEU A 167 5.56 -5.58 2.66
CA LEU A 167 6.43 -5.35 3.81
C LEU A 167 6.79 -6.66 4.54
N LEU A 168 5.81 -7.54 4.77
CA LEU A 168 6.01 -8.82 5.47
C LEU A 168 6.87 -9.81 4.67
N MET A 169 6.75 -9.84 3.34
CA MET A 169 7.58 -10.70 2.48
C MET A 169 9.08 -10.41 2.62
N LYS A 170 9.41 -9.16 2.96
CA LYS A 170 10.77 -8.61 2.93
C LYS A 170 11.36 -8.36 4.31
N MET A 171 10.54 -8.20 5.34
CA MET A 171 11.02 -7.99 6.71
C MET A 171 12.03 -9.08 7.12
N GLY A 172 13.28 -8.66 7.31
CA GLY A 172 14.35 -9.46 7.90
C GLY A 172 15.21 -10.29 6.94
N ASN A 173 15.18 -10.08 5.62
CA ASN A 173 15.95 -10.86 4.63
C ASN A 173 15.79 -12.39 4.74
N SER A 174 14.73 -12.85 5.42
CA SER A 174 14.61 -14.24 5.88
C SER A 174 13.25 -14.85 5.57
N HIS A 175 12.38 -14.13 4.84
CA HIS A 175 11.05 -14.62 4.43
C HIS A 175 10.27 -15.25 5.60
N LEU A 176 10.43 -14.71 6.82
CA LEU A 176 9.91 -15.31 8.04
C LEU A 176 8.39 -15.19 8.18
N PHE A 177 7.79 -14.21 7.50
CA PHE A 177 6.38 -13.85 7.64
C PHE A 177 5.59 -14.07 6.34
N MET A 178 5.96 -15.10 5.56
CA MET A 178 5.30 -15.39 4.28
C MET A 178 3.85 -15.83 4.47
N GLU A 179 3.53 -16.57 5.53
CA GLU A 179 2.16 -16.98 5.84
C GLU A 179 1.28 -15.77 6.18
N GLU A 180 1.78 -14.86 7.02
CA GLU A 180 1.07 -13.62 7.36
C GLU A 180 0.92 -12.69 6.15
N SER A 181 1.95 -12.60 5.31
CA SER A 181 1.87 -11.87 4.04
C SER A 181 0.76 -12.44 3.16
N PHE A 182 0.70 -13.77 3.04
CA PHE A 182 -0.30 -14.45 2.22
C PHE A 182 -1.73 -14.24 2.73
N ILE A 183 -1.91 -14.21 4.06
CA ILE A 183 -3.19 -13.85 4.70
C ILE A 183 -3.58 -12.40 4.40
N ASP A 184 -2.63 -11.46 4.48
CA ASP A 184 -2.89 -10.05 4.14
C ASP A 184 -3.25 -9.88 2.65
N MET A 185 -2.61 -10.63 1.74
CA MET A 185 -2.99 -10.65 0.31
C MET A 185 -4.42 -11.14 0.10
N GLN A 186 -4.87 -12.14 0.86
CA GLN A 186 -6.25 -12.59 0.79
C GLN A 186 -7.22 -11.46 1.16
N ILE A 187 -6.94 -10.73 2.25
CA ILE A 187 -7.80 -9.61 2.68
C ILE A 187 -7.86 -8.56 1.57
N SER A 188 -6.72 -8.28 0.93
CA SER A 188 -6.65 -7.38 -0.21
C SER A 188 -7.46 -7.88 -1.41
N CYS A 189 -7.39 -9.17 -1.73
CA CYS A 189 -8.19 -9.77 -2.80
C CYS A 189 -9.70 -9.68 -2.50
N GLU A 190 -10.11 -10.01 -1.28
CA GLU A 190 -11.52 -9.95 -0.87
C GLU A 190 -12.07 -8.51 -0.96
N ALA A 191 -11.25 -7.51 -0.61
CA ALA A 191 -11.61 -6.10 -0.79
C ALA A 191 -11.79 -5.74 -2.27
N ALA A 192 -10.86 -6.12 -3.14
CA ALA A 192 -10.96 -5.89 -4.58
C ALA A 192 -12.21 -6.55 -5.19
N LEU A 193 -12.47 -7.82 -4.86
CA LEU A 193 -13.66 -8.54 -5.32
C LEU A 193 -14.96 -7.94 -4.76
N ALA A 194 -14.95 -7.40 -3.54
CA ALA A 194 -16.09 -6.68 -2.99
C ALA A 194 -16.37 -5.36 -3.72
N ILE A 195 -15.32 -4.60 -4.07
CA ILE A 195 -15.44 -3.37 -4.87
C ILE A 195 -16.04 -3.68 -6.25
N ILE A 196 -15.51 -4.68 -6.95
CA ILE A 196 -16.03 -5.10 -8.26
C ILE A 196 -17.49 -5.55 -8.16
N ARG A 197 -17.85 -6.32 -7.13
CA ARG A 197 -19.26 -6.71 -6.91
C ARG A 197 -20.15 -5.51 -6.65
N GLY A 198 -19.69 -4.49 -5.92
CA GLY A 198 -20.40 -3.22 -5.77
C GLY A 198 -20.68 -2.58 -7.12
N HIS A 199 -19.64 -2.43 -7.96
CA HIS A 199 -19.78 -1.91 -9.32
C HIS A 199 -20.75 -2.71 -10.20
N LEU A 200 -20.71 -4.04 -10.13
CA LEU A 200 -21.64 -4.92 -10.87
C LEU A 200 -23.08 -4.77 -10.38
N ALA A 201 -23.28 -4.59 -9.08
CA ALA A 201 -24.60 -4.33 -8.50
C ALA A 201 -25.17 -3.00 -9.00
N ASP A 202 -24.35 -1.95 -8.99
CA ASP A 202 -24.70 -0.63 -9.50
C ASP A 202 -24.99 -0.65 -11.01
N SER A 203 -24.35 -1.56 -11.74
CA SER A 203 -24.59 -1.83 -13.17
C SER A 203 -25.84 -2.68 -13.44
N GLY A 204 -26.60 -3.05 -12.41
CA GLY A 204 -27.89 -3.75 -12.53
C GLY A 204 -27.85 -5.26 -12.33
N ILE A 205 -26.72 -5.86 -11.97
CA ILE A 205 -26.66 -7.28 -11.63
C ILE A 205 -27.16 -7.47 -10.21
N SER A 206 -28.34 -8.10 -10.06
CA SER A 206 -28.91 -8.37 -8.74
C SER A 206 -28.07 -9.41 -7.98
N ARG A 207 -27.52 -9.01 -6.81
CA ARG A 207 -26.75 -9.86 -5.88
C ARG A 207 -25.55 -10.54 -6.56
N PRO A 208 -24.56 -9.77 -7.03
CA PRO A 208 -23.41 -10.33 -7.74
C PRO A 208 -22.60 -11.25 -6.85
N THR A 209 -22.22 -12.40 -7.40
CA THR A 209 -21.45 -13.45 -6.74
C THR A 209 -19.95 -13.26 -6.98
N PRO A 210 -19.07 -13.97 -6.24
CA PRO A 210 -17.64 -13.99 -6.56
C PRO A 210 -17.36 -14.45 -8.00
N LYS A 211 -18.17 -15.37 -8.54
CA LYS A 211 -18.07 -15.83 -9.93
C LYS A 211 -18.33 -14.71 -10.93
N ASP A 212 -19.22 -13.78 -10.62
CA ASP A 212 -19.51 -12.63 -11.48
C ASP A 212 -18.36 -11.64 -11.47
N ALA A 213 -17.71 -11.43 -10.32
CA ALA A 213 -16.48 -10.65 -10.23
C ALA A 213 -15.33 -11.27 -11.02
N TYR A 214 -15.16 -12.59 -10.96
CA TYR A 214 -14.14 -13.28 -11.77
C TYR A 214 -14.40 -13.14 -13.28
N LYS A 215 -15.64 -13.25 -13.74
CA LYS A 215 -16.00 -13.00 -15.14
C LYS A 215 -15.75 -11.55 -15.55
N TYR A 216 -16.00 -10.61 -14.63
CA TYR A 216 -15.70 -9.20 -14.88
C TYR A 216 -14.19 -8.99 -15.06
N ILE A 217 -13.36 -9.54 -14.16
CA ILE A 217 -11.90 -9.51 -14.28
C ILE A 217 -11.48 -10.10 -15.63
N GLU A 218 -11.96 -11.30 -15.97
CA GLU A 218 -11.69 -11.96 -17.25
C GLU A 218 -11.99 -11.05 -18.45
N SER A 219 -13.14 -10.36 -18.43
CA SER A 219 -13.58 -9.47 -19.50
C SER A 219 -12.75 -8.20 -19.66
N LYS A 220 -12.02 -7.81 -18.60
CA LYS A 220 -11.16 -6.62 -18.54
C LYS A 220 -9.67 -6.97 -18.67
N SER A 221 -9.32 -8.25 -18.58
CA SER A 221 -7.96 -8.76 -18.76
C SER A 221 -7.52 -8.77 -20.22
N VAL A 222 -6.23 -8.57 -20.43
CA VAL A 222 -5.61 -8.77 -21.75
C VAL A 222 -5.72 -10.26 -22.15
N PRO A 223 -6.01 -10.58 -23.43
CA PRO A 223 -6.16 -11.97 -23.86
C PRO A 223 -4.94 -12.84 -23.53
N GLY A 224 -5.18 -14.04 -23.00
CA GLY A 224 -4.15 -15.02 -22.67
C GLY A 224 -3.81 -15.09 -21.17
N LEU A 225 -4.27 -14.14 -20.37
CA LEU A 225 -4.14 -14.19 -18.91
C LEU A 225 -5.24 -15.06 -18.29
N GLN A 226 -4.87 -15.98 -17.39
CA GLN A 226 -5.78 -16.89 -16.69
C GLN A 226 -5.97 -16.49 -15.23
N PHE A 227 -6.09 -15.18 -14.95
CA PHE A 227 -6.28 -14.68 -13.59
C PHE A 227 -7.51 -15.24 -12.87
N PRO A 228 -8.69 -15.41 -13.51
CA PRO A 228 -9.84 -15.99 -12.83
C PRO A 228 -9.60 -17.42 -12.35
N GLU A 229 -8.89 -18.23 -13.13
CA GLU A 229 -8.52 -19.61 -12.77
C GLU A 229 -7.49 -19.59 -11.65
N TYR A 230 -6.44 -18.79 -11.80
CA TYR A 230 -5.42 -18.58 -10.78
C TYR A 230 -6.01 -18.16 -9.42
N LEU A 231 -6.89 -17.16 -9.40
CA LEU A 231 -7.53 -16.67 -8.17
C LEU A 231 -8.48 -17.72 -7.53
N LYS A 232 -9.02 -18.66 -8.31
CA LYS A 232 -9.80 -19.78 -7.76
C LYS A 232 -8.88 -20.82 -7.14
N ASP A 233 -7.76 -21.11 -7.80
CA ASP A 233 -6.79 -22.11 -7.33
C ASP A 233 -6.12 -21.62 -6.04
N ILE A 234 -5.70 -20.35 -5.99
CA ILE A 234 -5.07 -19.76 -4.81
C ILE A 234 -6.01 -19.69 -3.59
N TYR A 235 -7.32 -19.63 -3.82
CA TYR A 235 -8.30 -19.62 -2.73
C TYR A 235 -8.26 -20.91 -1.91
N ALA A 236 -7.98 -22.06 -2.54
CA ALA A 236 -7.78 -23.30 -1.81
C ALA A 236 -6.58 -23.21 -0.86
N SER A 237 -5.47 -22.65 -1.32
CA SER A 237 -4.25 -22.43 -0.52
C SER A 237 -4.51 -21.49 0.67
N TRP A 238 -5.32 -20.44 0.48
CA TRP A 238 -5.77 -19.58 1.59
C TRP A 238 -6.62 -20.31 2.62
N VAL A 239 -7.49 -21.22 2.19
CA VAL A 239 -8.29 -22.04 3.10
C VAL A 239 -7.38 -22.98 3.90
N GLU A 240 -6.46 -23.69 3.25
CA GLU A 240 -5.50 -24.58 3.92
C GLU A 240 -4.66 -23.81 4.96
N THR A 241 -4.18 -22.61 4.62
CA THR A 241 -3.35 -21.77 5.50
C THR A 241 -4.05 -21.40 6.81
N LYS A 242 -5.36 -21.15 6.79
CA LYS A 242 -6.10 -20.65 7.96
C LYS A 242 -6.90 -21.72 8.69
N HIS A 243 -7.20 -22.83 8.03
CA HIS A 243 -8.07 -23.87 8.55
C HIS A 243 -7.31 -25.19 8.67
N PRO A 244 -6.82 -25.53 9.89
CA PRO A 244 -6.03 -26.75 10.15
C PRO A 244 -6.76 -28.05 9.80
N LEU A 245 -8.10 -28.00 9.74
CA LEU A 245 -8.94 -29.06 9.22
C LEU A 245 -9.72 -28.47 8.03
N SER A 246 -9.29 -28.78 6.83
CA SER A 246 -9.97 -28.38 5.59
C SER A 246 -10.14 -29.59 4.66
N ASP A 247 -11.01 -29.45 3.66
CA ASP A 247 -11.18 -30.46 2.61
C ASP A 247 -9.90 -30.67 1.77
N TYR A 248 -8.92 -29.76 1.91
CA TYR A 248 -7.63 -29.78 1.21
C TYR A 248 -6.53 -30.53 1.97
N GLY A 249 -6.78 -30.92 3.24
CA GLY A 249 -5.86 -31.73 4.02
C GLY A 249 -5.81 -31.37 5.51
N ALA A 250 -5.06 -32.19 6.26
CA ALA A 250 -4.73 -31.99 7.66
C ALA A 250 -3.20 -31.97 7.85
N ASN A 251 -2.49 -31.33 6.92
CA ASN A 251 -1.05 -31.16 7.00
C ASN A 251 -0.71 -30.26 8.21
N TRP A 252 0.44 -30.50 8.83
CA TRP A 252 0.88 -29.71 9.99
C TRP A 252 1.36 -28.30 9.61
N ALA A 253 1.69 -28.09 8.33
CA ALA A 253 2.04 -26.81 7.73
C ALA A 253 1.32 -26.65 6.39
N PRO A 254 0.96 -25.42 5.99
CA PRO A 254 0.32 -25.18 4.71
C PRO A 254 1.32 -25.31 3.55
N SER A 255 0.83 -25.77 2.41
CA SER A 255 1.65 -25.94 1.20
C SER A 255 1.73 -24.66 0.37
N ILE A 256 2.21 -23.56 0.98
CA ILE A 256 2.36 -22.28 0.27
C ILE A 256 3.66 -22.30 -0.54
N GLN A 257 3.57 -22.03 -1.85
CA GLN A 257 4.75 -21.84 -2.68
C GLN A 257 5.14 -20.36 -2.71
N ALA A 258 6.43 -20.06 -2.89
CA ALA A 258 6.88 -18.67 -2.85
C ALA A 258 6.39 -17.86 -4.07
N ASP A 259 6.34 -18.50 -5.24
CA ASP A 259 5.78 -17.98 -6.48
C ASP A 259 4.29 -17.62 -6.35
N ASP A 260 3.49 -18.44 -5.66
CA ASP A 260 2.09 -18.14 -5.34
C ASP A 260 1.91 -16.75 -4.71
N VAL A 261 2.82 -16.37 -3.80
CA VAL A 261 2.76 -15.06 -3.13
C VAL A 261 3.15 -13.93 -4.08
N PHE A 262 4.21 -14.11 -4.88
CA PHE A 262 4.65 -13.08 -5.83
C PHE A 262 3.64 -12.87 -6.97
N GLU A 263 3.11 -13.96 -7.55
CA GLU A 263 2.13 -13.90 -8.63
C GLU A 263 0.81 -13.30 -8.14
N THR A 264 0.35 -13.66 -6.94
CA THR A 264 -0.83 -13.04 -6.33
C THR A 264 -0.67 -11.54 -6.17
N TRP A 265 0.50 -11.09 -5.72
CA TRP A 265 0.79 -9.66 -5.59
C TRP A 265 0.72 -8.95 -6.95
N ASP A 266 1.36 -9.50 -7.99
CA ASP A 266 1.37 -8.91 -9.33
C ASP A 266 -0.06 -8.83 -9.93
N VAL A 267 -0.88 -9.87 -9.72
CA VAL A 267 -2.31 -9.90 -10.11
C VAL A 267 -3.10 -8.82 -9.37
N LEU A 268 -2.91 -8.67 -8.05
CA LEU A 268 -3.64 -7.69 -7.26
C LEU A 268 -3.29 -6.25 -7.66
N ILE A 269 -2.02 -5.96 -7.92
CA ILE A 269 -1.59 -4.65 -8.44
C ILE A 269 -2.35 -4.31 -9.71
N SER A 270 -2.44 -5.25 -10.64
CA SER A 270 -3.18 -5.09 -11.89
C SER A 270 -4.67 -4.80 -11.66
N ILE A 271 -5.31 -5.55 -10.76
CA ILE A 271 -6.71 -5.36 -10.42
C ILE A 271 -6.95 -3.99 -9.76
N TYR A 272 -6.09 -3.55 -8.84
CA TYR A 272 -6.24 -2.23 -8.21
C TYR A 272 -6.02 -1.08 -9.18
N ARG A 273 -5.04 -1.19 -10.10
CA ARG A 273 -4.86 -0.23 -11.20
C ARG A 273 -6.13 -0.11 -12.04
N HIS A 274 -6.79 -1.24 -12.33
CA HIS A 274 -8.08 -1.24 -13.02
C HIS A 274 -9.19 -0.60 -12.19
N ILE A 275 -9.32 -0.95 -10.91
CA ILE A 275 -10.34 -0.38 -10.01
C ILE A 275 -10.24 1.15 -9.93
N ILE A 276 -9.02 1.68 -9.86
CA ILE A 276 -8.77 3.11 -9.64
C ILE A 276 -8.85 3.92 -10.95
N ASN A 277 -8.31 3.39 -12.06
CA ASN A 277 -8.12 4.14 -13.30
C ASN A 277 -8.77 3.50 -14.55
N ASP A 278 -9.55 2.42 -14.42
CA ASP A 278 -10.12 1.61 -15.52
C ASP A 278 -9.06 1.16 -16.55
N LYS A 279 -7.79 0.99 -16.12
CA LYS A 279 -6.74 0.40 -16.96
C LYS A 279 -7.07 -1.06 -17.29
N PRO A 280 -6.66 -1.59 -18.46
CA PRO A 280 -6.72 -3.02 -18.72
C PRO A 280 -5.97 -3.80 -17.62
N ILE A 281 -6.48 -4.98 -17.30
CA ILE A 281 -5.85 -5.87 -16.33
C ILE A 281 -4.74 -6.65 -17.06
N ASP A 282 -3.48 -6.25 -16.82
CA ASP A 282 -2.26 -6.86 -17.37
C ASP A 282 -1.15 -7.09 -16.32
N LEU A 283 -0.18 -7.95 -16.66
CA LEU A 283 1.08 -8.11 -15.89
C LEU A 283 2.21 -7.23 -16.42
N GLU A 284 2.06 -6.69 -17.63
CA GLU A 284 3.09 -5.89 -18.29
C GLU A 284 2.70 -4.42 -18.27
N ASN A 285 3.08 -3.71 -17.20
CA ASN A 285 3.14 -2.25 -17.09
C ASN A 285 4.02 -1.81 -15.91
#